data_AF-A0A7Y2C316-F1
#
_entry.id   AF-A0A7Y2C316-F1
#
_cell.length_a   1.000
_cell.length_b   1.000
_cell.length_c   1.000
_cell.angle_alpha   90.00
_cell.angle_beta   90.00
_cell.angle_gamma   90.00
#
_symmetry.space_group_name_H-M   'P 1'
#
loop_
_entity.id
_entity.type
_entity.pdbx_description
1 polymer ?
#
loop_
_entity_poly.entity_id
_entity_poly.type
_entity_poly.pdbx_seq_one_letter_code
_entity_poly.pdbx_strand_id
1 'polypeptide(L)'
;MNYKTKVTPPIYNCWKAPRFDQYNRSRSSIFGPVVRPFKKWTILLATLIQIFMATSSSAQDQQLIYFGDPMCSWCYGFGSELDQIHAAFPDLDFKMVMGGLRPYGKEKMSELDDFLENHWDEIHNKTGKAFKKDILKDLDFVYDTEPPSRAVVTFRKFLPEKELSFFHAVQRAFYANNKNTHLLDTYLEILDDFDVDKQSFTKAWKSEEMDRATLAEFRYSGQVGIRGFPSLVLKKGDQYTIVSNGYAKAEGIIRSIKKELDKN
;
A
#
# COMPACT_ATOMS: atom_id res chain seq x y z
N MET A 1 17.98 -14.60 -46.63
CA MET A 1 18.50 -15.15 -45.36
C MET A 1 18.84 -13.96 -44.45
N ASN A 2 17.99 -13.52 -43.51
CA ASN A 2 17.69 -14.07 -42.17
C ASN A 2 18.95 -14.15 -41.28
N TYR A 3 19.04 -13.58 -40.06
CA TYR A 3 18.07 -12.99 -39.12
C TYR A 3 18.76 -11.90 -38.27
N LYS A 4 18.07 -10.79 -37.99
CA LYS A 4 18.37 -9.90 -36.85
C LYS A 4 17.59 -10.41 -35.64
N THR A 5 18.26 -10.89 -34.61
CA THR A 5 17.63 -11.20 -33.31
C THR A 5 17.70 -9.98 -32.40
N LYS A 6 16.55 -9.32 -32.22
CA LYS A 6 16.32 -8.38 -31.12
C LYS A 6 16.24 -9.19 -29.83
N VAL A 7 17.21 -9.01 -28.93
CA VAL A 7 17.12 -9.51 -27.56
C VAL A 7 16.23 -8.52 -26.80
N THR A 8 15.01 -8.94 -26.50
CA THR A 8 14.16 -8.28 -25.50
C THR A 8 14.54 -8.85 -24.13
N PRO A 9 14.67 -8.02 -23.07
CA PRO A 9 14.93 -8.53 -21.73
C PRO A 9 13.69 -9.30 -21.22
N PRO A 10 13.88 -10.37 -20.44
CA PRO A 10 12.79 -11.20 -19.96
C PRO A 10 11.92 -10.42 -18.98
N ILE A 11 10.61 -10.45 -19.21
CA ILE A 11 9.60 -10.01 -18.25
C ILE A 11 9.50 -11.11 -17.19
N TYR A 12 10.08 -10.89 -16.01
CA TYR A 12 9.99 -11.83 -14.89
C TYR A 12 8.57 -11.83 -14.30
N ASN A 13 7.67 -12.61 -14.90
CA ASN A 13 6.37 -12.98 -14.35
C ASN A 13 6.53 -14.19 -13.42
N CYS A 14 6.86 -13.96 -12.14
CA CYS A 14 6.90 -15.02 -11.13
C CYS A 14 6.19 -14.61 -9.83
N TRP A 15 4.90 -14.26 -9.93
CA TRP A 15 4.03 -14.14 -8.74
C TRP A 15 2.67 -14.77 -9.05
N LYS A 16 2.55 -16.08 -8.82
CA LYS A 16 1.23 -16.73 -8.67
C LYS A 16 0.78 -16.48 -7.23
N ALA A 17 0.00 -15.43 -7.01
CA ALA A 17 -0.67 -15.20 -5.73
C ALA A 17 -1.58 -16.42 -5.38
N PRO A 18 -1.58 -16.90 -4.12
CA PRO A 18 -2.53 -17.93 -3.69
C PRO A 18 -3.97 -17.42 -3.82
N ARG A 19 -4.90 -18.32 -4.18
CA ARG A 19 -6.34 -18.02 -4.22
C ARG A 19 -6.88 -17.82 -2.80
N PHE A 20 -7.30 -16.60 -2.49
CA PHE A 20 -7.83 -16.14 -1.19
C PHE A 20 -9.25 -16.64 -0.83
N ASP A 21 -9.63 -17.87 -1.18
CA ASP A 21 -11.04 -18.30 -1.16
C ASP A 21 -11.44 -19.24 -0.01
N GLN A 22 -10.69 -19.30 1.10
CA GLN A 22 -10.98 -20.25 2.18
C GLN A 22 -11.45 -19.66 3.52
N TYR A 23 -11.72 -18.35 3.61
CA TYR A 23 -12.10 -17.74 4.89
C TYR A 23 -13.42 -16.97 4.82
N ASN A 24 -14.54 -17.69 4.62
CA ASN A 24 -15.84 -17.28 5.14
C ASN A 24 -16.89 -18.41 5.08
N ARG A 25 -17.19 -19.06 6.21
CA ARG A 25 -18.46 -19.79 6.39
C ARG A 25 -19.00 -19.58 7.80
N SER A 26 -20.29 -19.28 7.85
CA SER A 26 -21.18 -19.11 9.01
C SER A 26 -21.13 -17.70 9.63
N ARG A 27 -22.24 -16.99 9.90
CA ARG A 27 -23.68 -17.27 9.85
C ARG A 27 -24.44 -15.93 9.76
N SER A 28 -25.66 -16.02 9.25
CA SER A 28 -26.58 -14.98 8.80
C SER A 28 -27.45 -14.36 9.89
N SER A 29 -27.95 -13.14 9.58
CA SER A 29 -29.25 -12.53 9.97
C SER A 29 -29.46 -12.20 11.46
N ILE A 30 -29.90 -11.00 11.83
CA ILE A 30 -31.32 -10.58 11.80
C ILE A 30 -31.42 -9.04 11.64
N PHE A 31 -32.24 -8.60 10.69
CA PHE A 31 -32.74 -7.23 10.54
C PHE A 31 -34.02 -7.03 11.38
N GLY A 32 -34.23 -5.80 11.84
CA GLY A 32 -35.56 -5.28 12.18
C GLY A 32 -35.55 -3.74 12.11
N PRO A 33 -36.39 -3.11 11.27
CA PRO A 33 -36.49 -1.65 11.21
C PRO A 33 -37.60 -1.15 12.14
N VAL A 34 -37.35 -0.03 12.83
CA VAL A 34 -38.39 0.72 13.54
C VAL A 34 -38.51 2.10 12.90
N VAL A 35 -39.65 2.33 12.27
CA VAL A 35 -40.04 3.58 11.61
C VAL A 35 -40.75 4.47 12.63
N ARG A 36 -40.43 5.77 12.67
CA ARG A 36 -41.26 6.79 13.36
C ARG A 36 -41.39 8.07 12.52
N PRO A 37 -42.52 8.79 12.64
CA PRO A 37 -43.05 9.63 11.56
C PRO A 37 -42.54 11.07 11.54
N PHE A 38 -42.54 11.62 10.33
CA PHE A 38 -42.32 13.02 9.96
C PHE A 38 -43.37 13.98 10.58
N LYS A 39 -42.91 15.11 11.12
CA LYS A 39 -43.74 16.29 11.36
C LYS A 39 -43.56 17.29 10.21
N LYS A 40 -44.69 17.66 9.60
CA LYS A 40 -44.84 18.69 8.56
C LYS A 40 -44.66 20.07 9.18
N TRP A 41 -43.79 20.90 8.62
CA TRP A 41 -43.83 22.35 8.75
C TRP A 41 -43.79 22.95 7.34
N THR A 42 -44.91 23.54 6.94
CA THR A 42 -45.05 24.43 5.79
C THR A 42 -45.00 25.85 6.33
N ILE A 43 -44.16 26.72 5.77
CA ILE A 43 -44.42 28.16 5.55
C ILE A 43 -43.43 28.67 4.49
N LEU A 44 -43.94 29.60 3.68
CA LEU A 44 -43.47 30.08 2.40
C LEU A 44 -42.34 31.14 2.45
N LEU A 45 -41.70 31.28 1.27
CA LEU A 45 -41.22 32.52 0.62
C LEU A 45 -39.97 33.22 1.17
N ALA A 46 -38.87 33.13 0.42
CA ALA A 46 -38.17 34.31 -0.14
C ALA A 46 -37.14 33.88 -1.20
N THR A 47 -37.27 34.45 -2.40
CA THR A 47 -36.34 34.39 -3.53
C THR A 47 -35.05 35.19 -3.24
N LEU A 48 -34.00 34.85 -4.02
CA LEU A 48 -32.71 35.54 -4.20
C LEU A 48 -31.59 35.26 -3.17
N ILE A 49 -30.91 34.12 -3.32
CA ILE A 49 -29.44 34.07 -3.13
C ILE A 49 -28.85 33.20 -4.25
N GLN A 50 -28.18 33.91 -5.17
CA GLN A 50 -27.05 33.51 -6.01
C GLN A 50 -27.03 32.08 -6.56
N ILE A 51 -27.02 32.04 -7.88
CA ILE A 51 -26.26 31.09 -8.69
C ILE A 51 -24.86 30.96 -8.07
N PHE A 52 -24.69 30.02 -7.14
CA PHE A 52 -23.39 29.41 -6.90
C PHE A 52 -23.29 28.38 -8.01
N MET A 53 -22.84 28.82 -9.19
CA MET A 53 -22.26 27.87 -10.13
C MET A 53 -21.24 27.08 -9.30
N ALA A 54 -21.51 25.80 -9.11
CA ALA A 54 -20.57 24.84 -8.57
C ALA A 54 -19.35 24.80 -9.49
N THR A 55 -18.49 25.79 -9.33
CA THR A 55 -17.17 25.89 -9.90
C THR A 55 -16.24 25.28 -8.88
N SER A 56 -16.34 23.95 -8.76
CA SER A 56 -15.44 23.00 -8.08
C SER A 56 -16.22 21.68 -8.05
N SER A 57 -15.82 20.60 -8.70
CA SER A 57 -14.49 20.03 -8.58
C SER A 57 -14.21 19.01 -9.66
N SER A 58 -13.30 19.32 -10.59
CA SER A 58 -12.62 18.29 -11.39
C SER A 58 -11.46 17.65 -10.62
N ALA A 59 -11.05 18.25 -9.50
CA ALA A 59 -9.92 17.79 -8.69
C ALA A 59 -10.31 16.70 -7.66
N GLN A 60 -11.58 16.60 -7.25
CA GLN A 60 -12.02 15.62 -6.23
C GLN A 60 -12.03 14.16 -6.71
N ASP A 61 -11.77 13.90 -7.99
CA ASP A 61 -11.93 12.56 -8.56
C ASP A 61 -10.62 11.96 -9.09
N GLN A 62 -9.49 12.61 -8.78
CA GLN A 62 -8.16 12.15 -9.15
C GLN A 62 -7.40 11.66 -7.92
N GLN A 63 -6.87 10.44 -7.97
CA GLN A 63 -6.12 9.84 -6.87
C GLN A 63 -4.94 9.04 -7.41
N LEU A 64 -3.75 9.22 -6.82
CA LEU A 64 -2.60 8.36 -7.04
C LEU A 64 -2.59 7.26 -5.98
N ILE A 65 -2.71 6.02 -6.42
CA ILE A 65 -2.75 4.85 -5.56
C ILE A 65 -1.42 4.09 -5.67
N TYR A 66 -0.69 4.04 -4.56
CA TYR A 66 0.49 3.21 -4.40
C TYR A 66 0.10 1.84 -3.84
N PHE A 67 0.50 0.78 -4.55
CA PHE A 67 0.40 -0.59 -4.08
C PHE A 67 1.80 -1.10 -3.75
N GLY A 68 1.99 -1.48 -2.49
CA GLY A 68 3.28 -1.96 -2.00
C GLY A 68 3.15 -2.78 -0.74
N ASP A 69 4.28 -3.28 -0.26
CA ASP A 69 4.34 -4.10 0.95
C ASP A 69 5.60 -3.71 1.75
N PRO A 70 5.54 -3.60 3.10
CA PRO A 70 6.72 -3.20 3.88
C PRO A 70 7.86 -4.22 3.82
N MET A 71 7.59 -5.47 3.48
CA MET A 71 8.58 -6.54 3.31
C MET A 71 8.80 -6.91 1.83
N CYS A 72 8.43 -6.04 0.92
CA CYS A 72 8.83 -6.09 -0.49
C CYS A 72 10.16 -5.33 -0.69
N SER A 73 11.22 -6.06 -1.06
CA SER A 73 12.57 -5.48 -1.17
C SER A 73 12.65 -4.43 -2.28
N TRP A 74 11.99 -4.67 -3.42
CA TRP A 74 11.87 -3.67 -4.49
C TRP A 74 11.08 -2.43 -4.07
N CYS A 75 10.12 -2.58 -3.15
CA CYS A 75 9.36 -1.46 -2.59
C CYS A 75 10.25 -0.60 -1.69
N TYR A 76 11.17 -1.21 -0.94
CA TYR A 76 12.19 -0.49 -0.16
C TYR A 76 13.22 0.20 -1.06
N GLY A 77 13.69 -0.49 -2.10
CA GLY A 77 14.51 0.08 -3.17
C GLY A 77 13.88 1.30 -3.85
N PHE A 78 12.55 1.28 -4.01
CA PHE A 78 11.77 2.32 -4.64
C PHE A 78 11.45 3.52 -3.74
N GLY A 79 11.71 3.44 -2.42
CA GLY A 79 11.22 4.45 -1.48
C GLY A 79 11.61 5.89 -1.81
N SER A 80 12.86 6.15 -2.20
CA SER A 80 13.29 7.51 -2.58
C SER A 80 12.68 8.00 -3.89
N GLU A 81 12.33 7.10 -4.80
CA GLU A 81 11.61 7.44 -6.02
C GLU A 81 10.13 7.75 -5.70
N LEU A 82 9.53 6.97 -4.79
CA LEU A 82 8.17 7.21 -4.29
C LEU A 82 8.03 8.56 -3.58
N ASP A 83 8.99 8.92 -2.73
CA ASP A 83 9.04 10.24 -2.06
C ASP A 83 9.04 11.39 -3.08
N GLN A 84 9.87 11.29 -4.12
CA GLN A 84 9.93 12.28 -5.20
C GLN A 84 8.63 12.36 -5.99
N ILE A 85 7.98 11.22 -6.26
CA ILE A 85 6.70 11.18 -6.95
C ILE A 85 5.62 11.82 -6.08
N HIS A 86 5.54 11.47 -4.81
CA HIS A 86 4.56 12.02 -3.87
C HIS A 86 4.72 13.54 -3.74
N ALA A 87 5.96 14.02 -3.58
CA ALA A 87 6.26 15.46 -3.50
C ALA A 87 5.96 16.23 -4.80
N ALA A 88 5.99 15.56 -5.96
CA ALA A 88 5.71 16.20 -7.25
C ALA A 88 4.22 16.45 -7.51
N PHE A 89 3.32 15.85 -6.73
CA PHE A 89 1.86 15.99 -6.88
C PHE A 89 1.17 16.24 -5.52
N PRO A 90 1.46 17.37 -4.84
CA PRO A 90 0.92 17.66 -3.50
C PRO A 90 -0.62 17.83 -3.49
N ASP A 91 -1.20 18.20 -4.63
CA ASP A 91 -2.64 18.41 -4.78
C ASP A 91 -3.41 17.13 -5.18
N LEU A 92 -2.68 16.06 -5.51
CA LEU A 92 -3.29 14.79 -5.90
C LEU A 92 -3.49 13.93 -4.65
N ASP A 93 -4.72 13.44 -4.45
CA ASP A 93 -4.98 12.54 -3.33
C ASP A 93 -4.08 11.31 -3.43
N PHE A 94 -3.34 11.01 -2.36
CA PHE A 94 -2.37 9.93 -2.34
C PHE A 94 -2.86 8.84 -1.40
N LYS A 95 -3.10 7.66 -1.96
CA LYS A 95 -3.56 6.49 -1.21
C LYS A 95 -2.53 5.40 -1.25
N MET A 96 -2.16 4.88 -0.10
CA MET A 96 -1.40 3.64 0.00
C MET A 96 -2.36 2.46 0.16
N VAL A 97 -2.01 1.34 -0.46
CA VAL A 97 -2.70 0.06 -0.33
C VAL A 97 -1.65 -0.99 -0.04
N MET A 98 -1.79 -1.66 1.10
CA MET A 98 -0.97 -2.83 1.40
C MET A 98 -1.35 -3.95 0.44
N GLY A 99 -0.37 -4.35 -0.36
CA GLY A 99 -0.56 -5.24 -1.50
C GLY A 99 -0.68 -6.71 -1.11
N GLY A 100 -0.10 -7.09 0.02
CA GLY A 100 -0.02 -8.47 0.49
C GLY A 100 0.92 -9.28 -0.39
N LEU A 101 2.23 -9.07 -0.21
CA LEU A 101 3.25 -9.81 -0.94
C LEU A 101 3.17 -11.32 -0.64
N ARG A 102 3.21 -11.67 0.65
CA ARG A 102 3.10 -13.03 1.19
C ARG A 102 2.37 -13.02 2.55
N PRO A 103 1.10 -12.58 2.61
CA PRO A 103 0.39 -12.49 3.88
C PRO A 103 0.05 -13.89 4.38
N TYR A 104 0.24 -14.12 5.68
CA TYR A 104 0.07 -15.41 6.33
C TYR A 104 0.99 -16.52 5.79
N GLY A 105 2.12 -16.12 5.18
CA GLY A 105 3.14 -17.01 4.64
C GLY A 105 3.67 -18.00 5.69
N LYS A 106 4.15 -19.15 5.22
CA LYS A 106 4.74 -20.22 6.06
C LYS A 106 6.18 -20.56 5.70
N GLU A 107 6.68 -20.00 4.60
CA GLU A 107 8.06 -20.15 4.16
C GLU A 107 8.98 -19.55 5.21
N LYS A 108 9.99 -20.32 5.62
CA LYS A 108 11.04 -19.87 6.53
C LYS A 108 12.16 -19.18 5.77
N MET A 109 12.98 -18.42 6.48
CA MET A 109 14.17 -17.79 5.93
C MET A 109 15.15 -18.83 5.36
N SER A 110 15.25 -20.02 5.96
CA SER A 110 16.05 -21.14 5.42
C SER A 110 15.64 -21.62 4.02
N GLU A 111 14.44 -21.25 3.56
CA GLU A 111 13.95 -21.61 2.21
C GLU A 111 14.11 -20.44 1.22
N LEU A 112 14.42 -19.24 1.72
CA LEU A 112 14.35 -18.00 0.96
C LEU A 112 15.65 -17.18 1.00
N ASP A 113 16.59 -17.50 1.87
CA ASP A 113 17.82 -16.74 2.14
C ASP A 113 18.63 -16.44 0.87
N ASP A 114 19.02 -17.45 0.11
CA ASP A 114 19.76 -17.29 -1.15
C ASP A 114 18.99 -16.42 -2.16
N PHE A 115 17.68 -16.64 -2.25
CA PHE A 115 16.81 -15.87 -3.15
C PHE A 115 16.76 -14.40 -2.72
N LEU A 116 16.54 -14.13 -1.44
CA LEU A 116 16.41 -12.79 -0.88
C LEU A 116 17.74 -12.04 -0.92
N GLU A 117 18.85 -12.70 -0.60
CA GLU A 117 20.19 -12.11 -0.65
C GLU A 117 20.51 -11.60 -2.07
N ASN A 118 20.28 -12.44 -3.09
CA ASN A 118 20.48 -12.05 -4.48
C ASN A 118 19.63 -10.84 -4.89
N HIS A 119 18.35 -10.80 -4.46
CA HIS A 119 17.48 -9.65 -4.73
C HIS A 119 17.99 -8.37 -4.05
N TRP A 120 18.43 -8.47 -2.80
CA TRP A 120 18.90 -7.32 -2.03
C TRP A 120 20.18 -6.74 -2.64
N ASP A 121 21.08 -7.60 -3.13
CA ASP A 121 22.27 -7.16 -3.85
C ASP A 121 21.95 -6.50 -5.19
N GLU A 122 21.00 -7.04 -5.96
CA GLU A 122 20.52 -6.39 -7.18
C GLU A 122 19.95 -5.00 -6.90
N ILE A 123 19.13 -4.88 -5.86
CA ILE A 123 18.51 -3.61 -5.46
C ILE A 123 19.58 -2.63 -4.97
N HIS A 124 20.53 -3.08 -4.16
CA HIS A 124 21.66 -2.25 -3.72
C HIS A 124 22.41 -1.67 -4.92
N ASN A 125 22.80 -2.54 -5.87
CA ASN A 125 23.53 -2.12 -7.07
C ASN A 125 22.74 -1.13 -7.94
N LYS A 126 21.41 -1.28 -8.00
CA LYS A 126 20.55 -0.43 -8.84
C LYS A 126 20.12 0.87 -8.18
N THR A 127 20.00 0.90 -6.86
CA THR A 127 19.36 2.00 -6.11
C THR A 127 20.27 2.68 -5.08
N GLY A 128 21.39 2.04 -4.73
CA GLY A 128 22.25 2.46 -3.62
C GLY A 128 21.65 2.20 -2.23
N LYS A 129 20.45 1.58 -2.12
CA LYS A 129 19.87 1.27 -0.80
C LYS A 129 20.72 0.26 -0.06
N ALA A 130 21.00 0.56 1.21
CA ALA A 130 21.73 -0.33 2.09
C ALA A 130 20.79 -1.40 2.67
N PHE A 131 21.30 -2.62 2.75
CA PHE A 131 20.67 -3.77 3.39
C PHE A 131 21.62 -4.35 4.42
N LYS A 132 21.14 -4.60 5.63
CA LYS A 132 21.81 -5.50 6.57
C LYS A 132 21.21 -6.88 6.39
N LYS A 133 22.08 -7.90 6.35
CA LYS A 133 21.72 -9.27 5.98
C LYS A 133 21.62 -10.22 7.18
N ASP A 134 21.80 -9.74 8.40
CA ASP A 134 21.85 -10.62 9.59
C ASP A 134 20.52 -11.33 9.85
N ILE A 135 19.38 -10.71 9.50
CA ILE A 135 18.07 -11.37 9.61
C ILE A 135 17.94 -12.58 8.67
N LEU A 136 18.72 -12.64 7.58
CA LEU A 136 18.74 -13.81 6.69
C LEU A 136 19.36 -15.04 7.37
N LYS A 137 20.13 -14.83 8.45
CA LYS A 137 20.75 -15.91 9.24
C LYS A 137 19.82 -16.49 10.31
N ASP A 138 18.68 -15.83 10.58
CA ASP A 138 17.63 -16.38 11.45
C ASP A 138 16.78 -17.36 10.63
N LEU A 139 17.27 -18.58 10.51
CA LEU A 139 16.71 -19.62 9.65
C LEU A 139 15.27 -20.02 10.02
N ASP A 140 14.84 -19.74 11.26
CA ASP A 140 13.48 -20.04 11.74
C ASP A 140 12.50 -18.86 11.54
N PHE A 141 12.98 -17.68 11.14
CA PHE A 141 12.12 -16.55 10.83
C PHE A 141 11.17 -16.90 9.68
N VAL A 142 9.86 -16.76 9.90
CA VAL A 142 8.84 -16.98 8.87
C VAL A 142 8.66 -15.69 8.07
N TYR A 143 8.70 -15.76 6.74
CA TYR A 143 8.52 -14.59 5.88
C TYR A 143 7.04 -14.24 5.68
N ASP A 144 6.35 -13.97 6.79
CA ASP A 144 4.97 -13.48 6.80
C ASP A 144 4.94 -11.95 6.74
N THR A 145 4.28 -11.42 5.71
CA THR A 145 4.17 -9.98 5.43
C THR A 145 2.89 -9.34 5.97
N GLU A 146 1.99 -10.12 6.57
CA GLU A 146 0.77 -9.58 7.17
C GLU A 146 1.03 -8.69 8.39
N PRO A 147 1.83 -9.09 9.40
CA PRO A 147 2.02 -8.29 10.60
C PRO A 147 2.52 -6.84 10.32
N PRO A 148 3.53 -6.62 9.45
CA PRO A 148 3.93 -5.26 9.09
C PRO A 148 2.94 -4.52 8.22
N SER A 149 2.24 -5.21 7.32
CA SER A 149 1.15 -4.58 6.57
C SER A 149 0.06 -4.06 7.53
N ARG A 150 -0.36 -4.89 8.50
CA ARG A 150 -1.33 -4.48 9.53
C ARG A 150 -0.82 -3.35 10.42
N ALA A 151 0.47 -3.29 10.72
CA ALA A 151 1.05 -2.16 11.43
C ALA A 151 0.83 -0.84 10.68
N VAL A 152 1.06 -0.82 9.36
CA VAL A 152 0.88 0.38 8.52
C VAL A 152 -0.60 0.77 8.42
N VAL A 153 -1.49 -0.19 8.13
CA VAL A 153 -2.95 0.08 8.08
C VAL A 153 -3.47 0.55 9.44
N THR A 154 -2.94 0.01 10.54
CA THR A 154 -3.28 0.44 11.90
C THR A 154 -2.81 1.86 12.17
N PHE A 155 -1.56 2.17 11.83
CA PHE A 155 -0.97 3.50 12.01
C PHE A 155 -1.78 4.59 11.29
N ARG A 156 -2.24 4.30 10.07
CA ARG A 156 -3.05 5.23 9.26
C ARG A 156 -4.30 5.74 10.00
N LYS A 157 -4.87 4.95 10.93
CA LYS A 157 -6.02 5.41 11.73
C LYS A 157 -5.70 6.55 12.69
N PHE A 158 -4.45 6.63 13.14
CA PHE A 158 -4.02 7.60 14.14
C PHE A 158 -3.46 8.85 13.47
N LEU A 159 -2.61 8.66 12.45
CA LEU A 159 -1.85 9.74 11.83
C LEU A 159 -1.72 9.53 10.30
N PRO A 160 -2.83 9.65 9.54
CA PRO A 160 -2.87 9.29 8.12
C PRO A 160 -1.88 10.07 7.26
N GLU A 161 -1.61 11.33 7.57
CA GLU A 161 -0.67 12.18 6.85
C GLU A 161 0.79 11.77 7.04
N LYS A 162 1.09 10.90 8.00
CA LYS A 162 2.42 10.33 8.24
C LYS A 162 2.55 8.86 7.82
N GLU A 163 1.52 8.30 7.17
CA GLU A 163 1.51 6.89 6.78
C GLU A 163 2.75 6.50 5.97
N LEU A 164 3.11 7.27 4.94
CA LEU A 164 4.28 6.98 4.10
C LEU A 164 5.58 6.99 4.91
N SER A 165 5.70 7.93 5.86
CA SER A 165 6.85 8.00 6.77
C SER A 165 6.94 6.79 7.68
N PHE A 166 5.81 6.35 8.24
CA PHE A 166 5.73 5.14 9.07
C PHE A 166 6.02 3.87 8.26
N PHE A 167 5.47 3.76 7.04
CA PHE A 167 5.78 2.68 6.11
C PHE A 167 7.29 2.56 5.85
N HIS A 168 7.97 3.69 5.59
CA HIS A 168 9.43 3.70 5.44
C HIS A 168 10.16 3.32 6.73
N ALA A 169 9.64 3.69 7.90
CA ALA A 169 10.23 3.29 9.17
C ALA A 169 10.12 1.77 9.41
N VAL A 170 8.99 1.16 9.08
CA VAL A 170 8.82 -0.31 9.12
C VAL A 170 9.78 -1.01 8.16
N GLN A 171 9.93 -0.49 6.93
CA GLN A 171 10.92 -1.02 5.98
C GLN A 171 12.34 -0.94 6.53
N ARG A 172 12.74 0.20 7.12
CA ARG A 172 14.07 0.36 7.73
C ARG A 172 14.27 -0.59 8.91
N ALA A 173 13.25 -0.81 9.73
CA ALA A 173 13.32 -1.75 10.84
C ALA A 173 13.72 -3.15 10.34
N PHE A 174 13.11 -3.62 9.26
CA PHE A 174 13.45 -4.91 8.66
C PHE A 174 14.81 -4.87 7.93
N TYR A 175 14.96 -4.03 6.90
CA TYR A 175 16.09 -4.08 5.97
C TYR A 175 17.38 -3.44 6.47
N ALA A 176 17.31 -2.41 7.33
CA ALA A 176 18.48 -1.67 7.80
C ALA A 176 18.85 -1.99 9.25
N ASN A 177 17.88 -2.49 10.04
CA ASN A 177 18.05 -2.73 11.47
C ASN A 177 17.90 -4.21 11.88
N ASN A 178 17.56 -5.12 10.95
CA ASN A 178 17.35 -6.55 11.21
C ASN A 178 16.31 -6.82 12.34
N LYS A 179 15.33 -5.94 12.53
CA LYS A 179 14.27 -6.11 13.54
C LYS A 179 13.24 -7.12 13.04
N ASN A 180 12.73 -7.94 13.95
CA ASN A 180 11.65 -8.87 13.67
C ASN A 180 10.30 -8.10 13.61
N THR A 181 9.74 -7.98 12.40
CA THR A 181 8.47 -7.32 12.14
C THR A 181 7.23 -8.15 12.52
N HIS A 182 7.38 -9.32 13.12
CA HIS A 182 6.23 -10.03 13.71
C HIS A 182 5.94 -9.57 15.13
N LEU A 183 6.93 -8.93 15.77
CA LEU A 183 6.83 -8.48 17.14
C LEU A 183 6.24 -7.08 17.22
N LEU A 184 5.25 -6.90 18.09
CA LEU A 184 4.64 -5.60 18.35
C LEU A 184 5.67 -4.56 18.80
N ASP A 185 6.67 -4.97 19.58
CA ASP A 185 7.69 -4.08 20.13
C ASP A 185 8.48 -3.34 19.04
N THR A 186 8.71 -3.98 17.89
CA THR A 186 9.33 -3.33 16.73
C THR A 186 8.56 -2.08 16.30
N TYR A 187 7.22 -2.13 16.32
CA TYR A 187 6.38 -0.99 15.97
C TYR A 187 6.34 0.03 17.10
N LEU A 188 6.29 -0.42 18.35
CA LEU A 188 6.28 0.48 19.50
C LEU A 188 7.57 1.31 19.59
N GLU A 189 8.72 0.76 19.20
CA GLU A 189 9.97 1.52 19.04
C GLU A 189 9.84 2.57 17.93
N ILE A 190 9.27 2.22 16.77
CA ILE A 190 9.06 3.18 15.67
C ILE A 190 8.15 4.34 16.10
N LEU A 191 7.13 4.06 16.91
CA LEU A 191 6.20 5.08 17.39
C LEU A 191 6.86 6.15 18.29
N ASP A 192 8.09 5.96 18.77
CA ASP A 192 8.80 7.02 19.51
C ASP A 192 9.06 8.27 18.65
N ASP A 193 9.05 8.12 17.32
CA ASP A 193 9.20 9.22 16.36
C ASP A 193 7.86 9.88 15.96
N PHE A 194 6.72 9.41 16.49
CA PHE A 194 5.39 9.86 16.11
C PHE A 194 4.52 10.17 17.34
N ASP A 195 3.62 11.16 17.22
CA ASP A 195 2.67 11.50 18.29
C ASP A 195 1.48 10.53 18.32
N VAL A 196 1.75 9.26 18.64
CA VAL A 196 0.75 8.20 18.70
C VAL A 196 0.88 7.45 20.03
N ASP A 197 -0.22 7.38 20.78
CA ASP A 197 -0.26 6.61 22.03
C ASP A 197 -0.04 5.11 21.77
N LYS A 198 1.04 4.58 22.34
CA LYS A 198 1.46 3.18 22.19
C LYS A 198 0.40 2.20 22.68
N GLN A 199 -0.38 2.53 23.72
CA GLN A 199 -1.42 1.64 24.24
C GLN A 199 -2.62 1.55 23.27
N SER A 200 -3.04 2.69 22.73
CA SER A 200 -4.11 2.78 21.74
C SER A 200 -3.72 2.06 20.45
N PHE A 201 -2.48 2.27 19.96
CA PHE A 201 -1.96 1.52 18.81
C PHE A 201 -1.94 0.02 19.07
N THR A 202 -1.43 -0.41 20.23
CA THR A 202 -1.39 -1.83 20.63
C THR A 202 -2.79 -2.47 20.58
N LYS A 203 -3.78 -1.78 21.16
CA LYS A 203 -5.17 -2.26 21.17
C LYS A 203 -5.73 -2.37 19.75
N ALA A 204 -5.48 -1.38 18.91
CA ALA A 204 -5.95 -1.37 17.53
C ALA A 204 -5.26 -2.48 16.69
N TRP A 205 -3.94 -2.60 16.76
CA TRP A 205 -3.17 -3.59 16.00
C TRP A 205 -3.57 -5.04 16.33
N LYS A 206 -3.92 -5.31 17.59
CA LYS A 206 -4.42 -6.61 18.06
C LYS A 206 -5.90 -6.86 17.75
N SER A 207 -6.63 -5.87 17.24
CA SER A 207 -8.07 -6.00 17.00
C SER A 207 -8.39 -6.75 15.72
N GLU A 208 -9.50 -7.50 15.72
CA GLU A 208 -10.04 -8.11 14.49
C GLU A 208 -10.44 -7.07 13.44
N GLU A 209 -10.75 -5.84 13.88
CA GLU A 209 -11.07 -4.75 12.97
C GLU A 209 -9.88 -4.45 12.05
N MET A 210 -8.67 -4.41 12.61
CA MET A 210 -7.47 -4.14 11.83
C MET A 210 -7.03 -5.33 10.99
N ASP A 211 -7.20 -6.55 11.47
CA ASP A 211 -7.02 -7.76 10.64
C ASP A 211 -7.94 -7.73 9.41
N ARG A 212 -9.23 -7.46 9.59
CA ARG A 212 -10.19 -7.34 8.48
C ARG A 212 -9.87 -6.19 7.54
N ALA A 213 -9.46 -5.05 8.06
CA ALA A 213 -9.09 -3.89 7.25
C ALA A 213 -7.86 -4.20 6.37
N THR A 214 -6.84 -4.83 6.94
CA THR A 214 -5.64 -5.25 6.20
C THR A 214 -5.95 -6.30 5.15
N LEU A 215 -6.75 -7.31 5.49
CA LEU A 215 -7.21 -8.31 4.53
C LEU A 215 -8.02 -7.70 3.37
N ALA A 216 -8.80 -6.65 3.65
CA ALA A 216 -9.54 -5.94 2.61
C ALA A 216 -8.61 -5.23 1.61
N GLU A 217 -7.47 -4.70 2.05
CA GLU A 217 -6.47 -4.10 1.15
C GLU A 217 -5.81 -5.14 0.24
N PHE A 218 -5.44 -6.30 0.79
CA PHE A 218 -4.90 -7.41 -0.01
C PHE A 218 -5.88 -7.85 -1.10
N ARG A 219 -7.17 -7.99 -0.73
CA ARG A 219 -8.24 -8.33 -1.68
C ARG A 219 -8.43 -7.25 -2.73
N TYR A 220 -8.44 -5.98 -2.32
CA TYR A 220 -8.58 -4.85 -3.23
C TYR A 220 -7.43 -4.80 -4.25
N SER A 221 -6.19 -4.94 -3.80
CA SER A 221 -4.99 -5.04 -4.65
C SER A 221 -5.14 -6.11 -5.74
N GLY A 222 -5.60 -7.31 -5.37
CA GLY A 222 -5.84 -8.40 -6.32
C GLY A 222 -7.03 -8.13 -7.27
N GLN A 223 -8.09 -7.49 -6.79
CA GLN A 223 -9.30 -7.17 -7.57
C GLN A 223 -9.04 -6.13 -8.66
N VAL A 224 -8.22 -5.11 -8.37
CA VAL A 224 -7.82 -4.11 -9.37
C VAL A 224 -6.72 -4.61 -10.32
N GLY A 225 -6.33 -5.88 -10.20
CA GLY A 225 -5.44 -6.56 -11.13
C GLY A 225 -3.95 -6.35 -10.88
N ILE A 226 -3.54 -5.87 -9.69
CA ILE A 226 -2.12 -5.76 -9.34
C ILE A 226 -1.52 -7.16 -9.17
N ARG A 227 -0.40 -7.41 -9.86
CA ARG A 227 0.32 -8.69 -9.87
C ARG A 227 1.77 -8.58 -9.41
N GLY A 228 2.24 -7.38 -9.12
CA GLY A 228 3.61 -7.11 -8.73
C GLY A 228 3.72 -5.80 -7.98
N PHE A 229 4.74 -5.70 -7.13
CA PHE A 229 5.02 -4.53 -6.32
C PHE A 229 6.46 -4.04 -6.57
N PRO A 230 6.73 -2.72 -6.44
CA PRO A 230 5.75 -1.65 -6.25
C PRO A 230 4.92 -1.39 -7.51
N SER A 231 3.68 -0.93 -7.35
CA SER A 231 2.85 -0.46 -8.47
C SER A 231 2.22 0.89 -8.14
N LEU A 232 2.07 1.74 -9.16
CA LEU A 232 1.38 3.03 -9.05
C LEU A 232 0.25 3.07 -10.07
N VAL A 233 -0.93 3.48 -9.62
CA VAL A 233 -2.14 3.61 -10.42
C VAL A 233 -2.70 5.01 -10.26
N LEU A 234 -2.96 5.67 -11.38
CA LEU A 234 -3.74 6.90 -11.40
C LEU A 234 -5.21 6.54 -11.59
N LYS A 235 -6.04 6.90 -10.62
CA LYS A 235 -7.50 6.86 -10.71
C LYS A 235 -8.01 8.24 -11.15
N LYS A 236 -8.89 8.27 -12.15
CA LYS A 236 -9.65 9.46 -12.58
C LYS A 236 -11.11 9.03 -12.74
N GLY A 237 -11.99 9.40 -11.82
CA GLY A 237 -13.35 8.82 -11.80
C GLY A 237 -13.29 7.31 -11.65
N ASP A 238 -13.99 6.61 -12.53
CA ASP A 238 -14.02 5.14 -12.57
C ASP A 238 -12.86 4.52 -13.38
N GLN A 239 -11.99 5.35 -13.97
CA GLN A 239 -10.88 4.88 -14.78
C GLN A 239 -9.62 4.68 -13.93
N TYR A 240 -9.01 3.51 -14.05
CA TYR A 240 -7.74 3.16 -13.41
C TYR A 240 -6.66 2.97 -14.48
N THR A 241 -5.57 3.72 -14.37
CA THR A 241 -4.43 3.64 -15.30
C THR A 241 -3.16 3.29 -14.54
N ILE A 242 -2.54 2.16 -14.86
CA ILE A 242 -1.23 1.79 -14.30
C ILE A 242 -0.17 2.72 -14.87
N VAL A 243 0.45 3.54 -14.03
CA VAL A 243 1.55 4.44 -14.40
C VAL A 243 2.93 3.87 -14.09
N SER A 244 3.00 2.87 -13.19
CA SER A 244 4.19 2.06 -12.96
C SER A 244 3.80 0.65 -12.48
N ASN A 245 4.53 -0.36 -12.96
CA ASN A 245 4.46 -1.74 -12.49
C ASN A 245 5.89 -2.26 -12.33
N GLY A 246 6.36 -2.32 -11.08
CA GLY A 246 7.75 -2.54 -10.72
C GLY A 246 8.55 -1.25 -10.52
N TYR A 247 9.84 -1.40 -10.25
CA TYR A 247 10.77 -0.29 -10.06
C TYR A 247 11.02 0.48 -11.37
N ALA A 248 10.85 1.80 -11.32
CA ALA A 248 11.29 2.75 -12.34
C ALA A 248 11.72 4.06 -11.68
N LYS A 249 12.46 4.90 -12.41
CA LYS A 249 12.89 6.22 -11.91
C LYS A 249 11.71 7.19 -11.81
N ALA A 250 11.69 8.00 -10.74
CA ALA A 250 10.65 8.98 -10.46
C ALA A 250 10.39 9.90 -11.66
N GLU A 251 11.45 10.37 -12.31
CA GLU A 251 11.36 11.24 -13.49
C GLU A 251 10.47 10.66 -14.61
N GLY A 252 10.61 9.36 -14.89
CA GLY A 252 9.80 8.68 -15.90
C GLY A 252 8.34 8.52 -15.48
N ILE A 253 8.10 8.17 -14.21
CA ILE A 253 6.76 7.98 -13.67
C ILE A 253 6.03 9.33 -13.58
N ILE A 254 6.69 10.39 -13.11
CA ILE A 254 6.15 11.75 -13.04
C ILE A 254 5.71 12.22 -14.44
N ARG A 255 6.53 11.97 -15.48
CA ARG A 255 6.12 12.26 -16.87
C ARG A 255 4.88 11.48 -17.29
N SER A 256 4.81 10.20 -16.93
CA SER A 256 3.65 9.35 -17.21
C SER A 256 2.39 9.89 -16.55
N ILE A 257 2.45 10.22 -15.25
CA ILE A 257 1.33 10.78 -14.49
C ILE A 257 0.86 12.10 -15.11
N LYS A 258 1.77 13.04 -15.39
CA LYS A 258 1.41 14.33 -16.03
C LYS A 258 0.68 14.11 -17.36
N LYS A 259 1.22 13.24 -18.22
CA LYS A 259 0.58 12.89 -19.49
C LYS A 259 -0.82 12.31 -19.32
N GLU A 260 -1.05 11.47 -18.31
CA GLU A 260 -2.38 10.92 -18.05
C GLU A 260 -3.34 11.95 -17.44
N LEU A 261 -2.86 12.86 -16.61
CA LEU A 261 -3.66 13.97 -16.06
C LEU A 261 -4.11 14.95 -17.15
N ASP A 262 -3.27 15.19 -18.16
CA ASP A 262 -3.58 16.10 -19.28
C ASP A 262 -4.58 15.52 -20.29
N LYS A 263 -4.91 14.22 -20.21
CA LYS A 263 -5.94 13.61 -21.06
C LYS A 263 -7.33 13.88 -20.49
N ASN A 264 -8.13 14.66 -21.23
CA ASN A 264 -9.57 14.83 -21.02
C ASN A 264 -10.33 13.54 -21.34
#